data_AF-A0A7R9ER91-F1
#
_entry.id   AF-A0A7R9ER91-F1
#
_cell.length_a   1.000
_cell.length_b   1.000
_cell.length_c   1.000
_cell.angle_alpha   90.00
_cell.angle_beta   90.00
_cell.angle_gamma   90.00
#
_symmetry.space_group_name_H-M   'P 1'
#
loop_
_entity.id
_entity.type
_entity.pdbx_description
1 polymer ?
#
loop_
_entity_poly.entity_id
_entity_poly.type
_entity_poly.pdbx_seq_one_letter_code
_entity_poly.pdbx_strand_id
1 'polypeptide(L)'
;MLSVDRPDPYLILWTPGTPHGRRKTRTVKNTYRPVWDQRFDFVLDPQHDTELRVHLMDRGVAVDQLLGKVRVDISGLPLDKELYQELRFPHAYSAGRAKPAKHACTTSCIGVRRAALHL
;
A
#
# COMPACT_ATOMS: atom_id res chain seq x y z
N MET A 1 8.27 28.49 15.71
CA MET A 1 8.49 27.99 14.34
C MET A 1 7.93 26.57 14.28
N LEU A 2 6.62 26.43 14.05
CA LEU A 2 5.99 25.10 14.01
C LEU A 2 6.30 24.50 12.64
N SER A 3 7.19 23.52 12.61
CA SER A 3 7.39 22.69 11.42
C SER A 3 6.03 22.17 10.96
N VAL A 4 5.71 22.36 9.68
CA VAL A 4 4.59 21.65 9.05
C VAL A 4 4.89 20.17 9.21
N ASP A 5 4.19 19.52 10.13
CA ASP A 5 4.34 18.09 10.40
C ASP A 5 3.93 17.34 9.13
N ARG A 6 4.92 16.73 8.47
CA ARG A 6 4.71 15.96 7.25
C ARG A 6 4.60 14.50 7.66
N PRO A 7 3.74 13.73 6.98
CA PRO A 7 3.55 12.34 7.34
C PRO A 7 4.81 11.51 7.06
N ASP A 8 4.90 10.39 7.77
CA ASP A 8 5.87 9.32 7.62
C ASP A 8 5.17 8.09 6.99
N PRO A 9 4.80 8.14 5.69
CA PRO A 9 3.95 7.11 5.11
C PRO A 9 4.64 5.76 4.90
N TYR A 10 3.84 4.70 5.03
CA TYR A 10 4.17 3.33 4.61
C TYR A 10 2.93 2.59 4.12
N LEU A 11 3.14 1.50 3.38
CA LEU A 11 2.06 0.64 2.89
C LEU A 11 2.01 -0.66 3.69
N ILE A 12 0.79 -1.15 3.89
CA ILE A 12 0.51 -2.51 4.34
C ILE A 12 -0.26 -3.22 3.23
N LEU A 13 0.19 -4.41 2.83
CA LEU A 13 -0.39 -5.20 1.75
C LEU A 13 -0.76 -6.59 2.27
N TRP A 14 -1.91 -7.13 1.89
CA TRP A 14 -2.30 -8.51 2.19
C TRP A 14 -3.48 -8.95 1.32
N THR A 15 -3.68 -10.25 1.22
CA THR A 15 -4.90 -10.84 0.66
C THR A 15 -5.76 -11.43 1.78
N PRO A 16 -7.09 -11.44 1.66
CA PRO A 16 -7.95 -12.06 2.67
C PRO A 16 -7.79 -13.59 2.77
N GLY A 17 -7.49 -14.26 1.67
CA GLY A 17 -7.32 -15.72 1.61
C GLY A 17 -6.01 -16.21 2.22
N THR A 18 -5.02 -15.33 2.44
CA THR A 18 -3.74 -15.67 3.05
C THR A 18 -3.49 -14.83 4.33
N PRO A 19 -4.02 -15.24 5.50
CA PRO A 19 -3.96 -14.46 6.75
C PRO A 19 -2.54 -14.13 7.23
N HIS A 20 -1.56 -15.01 6.99
CA HIS A 20 -0.15 -14.82 7.34
C HIS A 20 0.66 -14.12 6.22
N GLY A 21 -0.01 -13.73 5.13
CA GLY A 21 0.58 -13.11 3.94
C GLY A 21 0.81 -11.60 4.05
N ARG A 22 0.54 -10.98 5.21
CA ARG A 22 0.67 -9.53 5.37
C ARG A 22 2.12 -9.07 5.18
N ARG A 23 2.31 -8.00 4.42
CA ARG A 23 3.60 -7.35 4.13
C ARG A 23 3.51 -5.86 4.42
N LYS A 24 4.66 -5.25 4.76
CA LYS A 24 4.78 -3.82 5.06
C LYS A 24 5.98 -3.24 4.32
N THR A 25 5.84 -2.05 3.76
CA THR A 25 6.99 -1.33 3.18
C THR A 25 7.85 -0.64 4.22
N ARG A 26 9.04 -0.18 3.81
CA ARG A 26 9.78 0.82 4.61
C ARG A 26 8.93 2.07 4.83
N THR A 27 9.07 2.68 6.00
CA THR A 27 8.54 4.02 6.25
C THR A 27 9.41 5.06 5.53
N VAL A 28 8.78 5.95 4.76
CA VAL A 28 9.46 7.09 4.13
C VAL A 28 9.14 8.33 4.96
N LYS A 29 10.16 9.02 5.46
CA LYS A 29 9.95 10.12 6.42
C LYS A 29 9.55 11.43 5.76
N ASN A 30 8.71 12.21 6.44
CA ASN A 30 8.39 13.61 6.17
C ASN A 30 8.01 13.92 4.70
N THR A 31 7.12 13.13 4.08
CA THR A 31 6.75 13.29 2.67
C THR A 31 5.28 12.99 2.35
N TYR A 32 4.68 13.81 1.48
CA TYR A 32 3.37 13.54 0.85
C TYR A 32 3.49 12.77 -0.48
N ARG A 33 4.72 12.48 -0.93
CA ARG A 33 5.03 11.78 -2.19
C ARG A 33 6.07 10.68 -1.92
N PRO A 34 5.73 9.66 -1.14
CA PRO A 34 6.63 8.55 -0.86
C PRO A 34 6.96 7.75 -2.12
N VAL A 35 8.22 7.34 -2.24
CA VAL A 35 8.70 6.38 -3.23
C VAL A 35 9.27 5.18 -2.46
N TRP A 36 8.56 4.06 -2.53
CA TRP A 36 8.96 2.86 -1.81
C TRP A 36 9.90 1.97 -2.61
N ASP A 37 9.69 1.81 -3.92
CA ASP A 37 10.47 0.92 -4.79
C ASP A 37 10.75 -0.44 -4.14
N GLN A 38 9.70 -1.08 -3.62
CA GLN A 38 9.77 -2.39 -2.98
C GLN A 38 8.94 -3.41 -3.74
N ARG A 39 9.50 -4.61 -3.83
CA ARG A 39 8.87 -5.78 -4.43
C ARG A 39 8.38 -6.72 -3.35
N PHE A 40 7.22 -7.32 -3.56
CA PHE A 40 6.69 -8.36 -2.69
C PHE A 40 6.20 -9.54 -3.53
N ASP A 41 6.62 -10.74 -3.14
CA ASP A 41 6.10 -11.97 -3.72
C ASP A 41 5.02 -12.54 -2.79
N PHE A 42 3.89 -12.90 -3.37
CA PHE A 42 2.76 -13.50 -2.66
C PHE A 42 2.51 -14.90 -3.23
N VAL A 43 2.34 -15.87 -2.33
CA VAL A 43 1.74 -17.16 -2.69
C VAL A 43 0.24 -16.93 -2.65
N LEU A 44 -0.43 -17.11 -3.79
CA LEU A 44 -1.85 -16.79 -3.95
C LEU A 44 -2.63 -18.05 -4.30
N ASP A 45 -3.67 -18.32 -3.54
CA ASP A 45 -4.67 -19.32 -3.87
C ASP A 45 -5.69 -18.71 -4.86
N PRO A 46 -5.80 -19.19 -6.11
CA PRO A 46 -6.72 -18.61 -7.09
C PRO A 46 -8.20 -18.71 -6.69
N GLN A 47 -8.57 -19.63 -5.79
CA GLN A 47 -9.96 -19.77 -5.32
C GLN A 47 -10.30 -18.77 -4.22
N HIS A 48 -9.30 -18.30 -3.46
CA HIS A 48 -9.51 -17.49 -2.26
C HIS A 48 -8.89 -16.09 -2.33
N ASP A 49 -7.85 -15.91 -3.13
CA ASP A 49 -7.10 -14.66 -3.28
C ASP A 49 -7.45 -13.96 -4.60
N THR A 50 -8.59 -13.28 -4.59
CA THR A 50 -9.07 -12.48 -5.74
C THR A 50 -8.73 -11.00 -5.63
N GLU A 51 -8.41 -10.50 -4.43
CA GLU A 51 -8.06 -9.10 -4.19
C GLU A 51 -6.81 -8.94 -3.32
N LEU A 52 -5.94 -8.00 -3.68
CA LEU A 52 -4.90 -7.45 -2.82
C LEU A 52 -5.42 -6.19 -2.14
N ARG A 53 -5.48 -6.20 -0.82
CA ARG A 53 -5.80 -5.04 0.00
C ARG A 53 -4.52 -4.28 0.32
N VAL A 54 -4.55 -2.97 0.10
CA VAL A 54 -3.45 -2.08 0.42
C VAL A 54 -3.94 -0.93 1.29
N HIS A 55 -3.31 -0.75 2.44
CA HIS A 55 -3.54 0.40 3.32
C HIS A 55 -2.33 1.33 3.29
N LEU A 56 -2.59 2.62 3.08
CA LEU A 56 -1.63 3.69 3.30
C LEU A 56 -1.73 4.14 4.75
N MET A 57 -0.62 4.08 5.47
CA MET A 57 -0.51 4.39 6.88
C MET A 57 0.46 5.54 7.08
N ASP A 58 0.26 6.35 8.10
CA ASP A 58 1.21 7.33 8.63
C ASP A 58 1.82 6.79 9.93
N ARG A 59 3.15 6.80 10.03
CA ARG A 59 3.82 6.38 11.26
C ARG A 59 3.73 7.49 12.31
N GLY A 60 3.06 7.20 13.42
CA GLY A 60 2.99 8.12 14.55
C GLY A 60 4.03 7.82 15.61
N VAL A 61 4.14 8.72 16.60
CA VAL A 61 5.01 8.51 17.77
C VAL A 61 4.46 7.40 18.68
N ALA A 62 3.15 7.39 18.89
CA ALA A 62 2.47 6.41 19.75
C ALA A 62 1.55 5.46 18.95
N VAL A 63 0.82 5.99 17.97
CA VAL A 63 -0.18 5.24 17.20
C VAL A 63 -0.06 5.60 15.73
N ASP A 64 0.01 4.58 14.88
CA ASP A 64 0.01 4.74 13.43
C ASP A 64 -1.41 5.07 12.93
N GLN A 65 -1.52 6.06 12.05
CA GLN A 65 -2.80 6.51 11.50
C GLN A 65 -3.07 5.87 10.14
N LEU A 66 -4.28 5.37 9.91
CA LEU A 66 -4.71 4.97 8.59
C LEU A 66 -5.08 6.21 7.76
N LEU A 67 -4.41 6.40 6.63
CA LEU A 67 -4.65 7.51 5.70
C LEU A 67 -5.58 7.12 4.55
N GLY A 68 -5.46 5.89 4.04
CA GLY A 68 -6.26 5.47 2.90
C GLY A 68 -6.24 3.97 2.65
N LYS A 69 -7.20 3.51 1.85
CA LYS A 69 -7.34 2.10 1.44
C LYS A 69 -7.49 2.01 -0.06
N VAL A 70 -6.85 1.03 -0.66
CA VAL A 70 -7.01 0.64 -2.07
C VAL A 70 -7.17 -0.88 -2.12
N ARG A 71 -7.95 -1.35 -3.09
CA ARG A 71 -8.07 -2.77 -3.44
C ARG A 71 -7.63 -2.92 -4.88
N VAL A 72 -6.82 -3.94 -5.14
CA VAL A 72 -6.36 -4.30 -6.48
C VAL A 72 -6.93 -5.67 -6.79
N ASP A 73 -7.65 -5.77 -7.90
CA ASP A 73 -8.11 -7.06 -8.41
C ASP A 73 -6.90 -7.85 -8.93
N ILE A 74 -6.73 -9.05 -8.39
CA ILE A 74 -5.66 -9.99 -8.75
C ILE A 74 -6.23 -11.34 -9.21
N SER A 75 -7.54 -11.47 -9.34
CA SER A 75 -8.22 -12.70 -9.75
C SER A 75 -7.73 -13.22 -11.11
N GLY A 76 -7.38 -12.31 -12.02
CA GLY A 76 -6.85 -12.61 -13.34
C GLY A 76 -5.33 -12.75 -13.42
N LEU A 77 -4.57 -12.67 -12.31
CA LEU A 77 -3.10 -12.71 -12.34
C LEU A 77 -2.59 -14.11 -12.67
N PRO A 78 -1.94 -14.33 -13.84
CA PRO A 78 -1.40 -15.63 -14.20
C PRO A 78 -0.24 -16.04 -13.28
N LEU A 79 0.00 -17.34 -13.16
CA LEU A 79 1.18 -17.89 -12.49
C LEU A 79 2.46 -17.30 -13.10
N ASP A 80 3.44 -17.00 -12.26
CA ASP A 80 4.75 -16.45 -12.66
C ASP A 80 4.73 -15.13 -13.44
N LYS A 81 3.59 -14.43 -13.42
CA LYS A 81 3.49 -13.06 -13.91
C LYS A 81 3.54 -12.05 -12.79
N GLU A 82 4.07 -10.89 -13.13
CA GLU A 82 4.15 -9.73 -12.25
C GLU A 82 3.06 -8.73 -12.64
N LEU A 83 2.30 -8.30 -11.65
CA LEU A 83 1.41 -7.16 -11.78
C LEU A 83 2.14 -5.91 -11.30
N TYR A 84 2.20 -4.89 -12.16
CA TYR A 84 2.56 -3.53 -11.78
C TYR A 84 1.30 -2.69 -11.74
N GLN A 85 0.96 -2.18 -10.56
CA GLN A 85 -0.17 -1.29 -10.39
C GLN A 85 0.29 0.03 -9.78
N GLU A 86 -0.06 1.13 -10.43
CA GLU A 86 -0.06 2.45 -9.81
C GLU A 86 -1.22 2.54 -8.83
N LEU A 87 -0.92 2.67 -7.54
CA LEU A 87 -1.97 2.90 -6.54
C LEU A 87 -2.32 4.38 -6.44
N ARG A 88 -3.61 4.69 -6.29
CA ARG A 88 -4.10 6.04 -6.06
C ARG A 88 -4.95 6.06 -4.79
N PHE A 89 -4.59 6.92 -3.85
CA PHE A 89 -5.33 7.12 -2.61
C PHE A 89 -6.02 8.49 -2.62
N PRO A 90 -7.21 8.62 -3.25
CA PRO A 90 -7.95 9.87 -3.17
C PRO A 90 -8.27 10.16 -1.71
N HIS A 91 -8.08 11.41 -1.29
CA HIS A 91 -8.40 11.90 0.07
C HIS A 91 -7.47 11.46 1.22
N ALA A 92 -6.33 10.81 0.94
CA ALA A 92 -5.41 10.35 1.99
C ALA A 92 -4.94 11.43 2.99
N TYR A 93 -4.95 12.69 2.57
CA TYR A 93 -4.48 13.83 3.37
C TYR A 93 -5.52 14.94 3.52
N SER A 94 -6.80 14.69 3.22
CA SER A 94 -7.82 15.76 3.15
C SER A 94 -8.69 15.93 4.40
N ALA A 95 -8.48 15.17 5.48
CA ALA A 95 -9.30 15.28 6.69
C ALA A 95 -8.46 15.70 7.91
N GLY A 96 -8.60 16.97 8.33
CA GLY A 96 -8.35 17.37 9.71
C GLY A 96 -6.95 17.87 10.09
N ARG A 97 -6.38 18.81 9.33
CA ARG A 97 -5.52 19.91 9.86
C ARG A 97 -5.26 20.89 8.70
N ALA A 98 -5.36 22.18 8.99
CA ALA A 98 -5.36 23.25 7.99
C ALA A 98 -4.19 23.16 6.99
N LYS A 99 -4.46 22.72 5.76
CA LYS A 99 -4.21 23.44 4.48
C LYS A 99 -4.55 22.50 3.32
N PRO A 100 -5.26 22.96 2.28
CA PRO A 100 -5.59 22.15 1.13
C PRO A 100 -4.33 21.95 0.28
N ALA A 101 -3.60 20.85 0.50
CA ALA A 101 -2.70 20.34 -0.52
C ALA A 101 -3.56 19.76 -1.64
N LYS A 102 -3.96 20.65 -2.55
CA LYS A 102 -4.58 20.26 -3.82
C LYS A 102 -3.62 19.25 -4.49
N HIS A 103 -4.08 18.02 -4.68
CA HIS A 103 -3.42 16.96 -5.49
C HIS A 103 -2.20 16.25 -4.88
N ALA A 104 -2.33 15.67 -3.68
CA ALA A 104 -1.41 14.59 -3.27
C ALA A 104 -1.89 13.25 -3.86
N CYS A 105 -1.63 13.02 -5.16
CA CYS A 105 -1.69 11.69 -5.75
C CYS A 105 -0.40 10.95 -5.33
N THR A 106 -0.51 9.97 -4.42
CA THR A 106 0.61 9.11 -4.04
C THR A 106 0.67 7.94 -5.00
N THR A 107 1.35 8.10 -6.13
CA THR A 107 1.61 7.01 -7.06
C THR A 107 2.70 6.11 -6.48
N SER A 108 2.34 4.91 -6.02
CA SER A 108 3.31 3.84 -5.76
C SER A 108 3.18 2.81 -6.85
N CYS A 109 4.32 2.37 -7.39
CA CYS A 109 4.40 1.11 -8.11
C CYS A 109 4.57 -0.01 -7.08
N ILE A 110 3.78 -1.08 -7.20
CA ILE A 110 3.97 -2.30 -6.42
C ILE A 110 4.04 -3.44 -7.43
N GLY A 111 5.16 -4.19 -7.38
CA GLY A 111 5.30 -5.44 -8.10
C GLY A 111 4.75 -6.57 -7.24
N VAL A 112 3.73 -7.26 -7.74
CA VAL A 112 3.12 -8.44 -7.11
C VAL A 112 3.36 -9.62 -8.03
N ARG A 113 4.09 -10.64 -7.57
CA ARG A 113 4.24 -11.91 -8.29
C ARG A 113 3.43 -12.99 -7.59
N ARG A 114 2.75 -13.81 -8.38
CA ARG A 114 2.14 -15.05 -7.94
C ARG A 114 3.18 -16.18 -7.98
N ALA A 115 3.53 -16.71 -6.82
CA ALA A 115 4.36 -17.90 -6.71
C ALA A 115 3.50 -19.17 -6.75
N ALA A 116 3.96 -20.22 -7.44
CA ALA A 116 3.36 -21.55 -7.37
C ALA A 116 3.59 -22.16 -5.97
N LEU A 117 2.58 -22.82 -5.41
CA LEU A 117 2.84 -23.79 -4.35
C LEU A 117 3.64 -24.93 -4.98
N HIS A 118 4.90 -25.08 -4.58
CA HIS A 118 5.62 -26.31 -4.86
C HIS A 118 4.89 -27.44 -4.12
N LEU A 119 4.26 -28.33 -4.89
CA LEU A 119 3.91 -29.69 -4.45
C LEU A 119 5.18 -30.55 -4.44
#